data_AF-A0A9E2E012-F1
#
_entry.id   AF-A0A9E2E012-F1
#
_cell.length_a   1.000
_cell.length_b   1.000
_cell.length_c   1.000
_cell.angle_alpha   90.00
_cell.angle_beta   90.00
_cell.angle_gamma   90.00
#
_symmetry.space_group_name_H-M   'P 1'
#
loop_
_entity.id
_entity.type
_entity.pdbx_description
1 polymer ?
#
loop_
_entity_poly.entity_id
_entity_poly.type
_entity_poly.pdbx_seq_one_letter_code
_entity_poly.pdbx_strand_id
1 'polypeptide(L)'
;ALTLEEFDNVEVLPSKIFLSGGGAHLPEIKEALETREWYQSLPFSKKPQISFLNPKLISNICDETKLIKDHEDIVPLALANLALNFITEEQMLSKLLKKVVRLMQM
;
A
#
# COMPACT_ATOMS: atom_id res chain seq x y z
N ALA A 1 8.05 17.80 4.42
CA ALA A 1 8.00 16.34 4.61
C ALA A 1 7.26 16.11 5.91
N LEU A 2 6.31 15.17 5.95
CA LEU A 2 5.61 14.83 7.19
C LEU A 2 6.49 13.88 8.00
N THR A 3 6.68 14.17 9.30
CA THR A 3 7.46 13.29 10.19
C THR A 3 6.54 12.35 10.98
N LEU A 4 7.10 11.28 11.57
CA LEU A 4 6.33 10.36 12.40
C LEU A 4 5.82 11.02 13.70
N GLU A 5 6.46 12.08 14.16
CA GLU A 5 6.11 12.83 15.37
C GLU A 5 4.88 13.72 15.16
N GLU A 6 4.57 14.10 13.92
CA GLU A 6 3.44 14.97 13.55
C GLU A 6 2.09 14.22 13.48
N PHE A 7 2.07 12.92 13.78
CA PHE A 7 0.84 12.11 13.80
C PHE A 7 0.07 12.27 15.13
N ASP A 8 -0.60 13.40 15.30
CA ASP A 8 -1.33 13.75 16.54
C ASP A 8 -2.58 12.88 16.78
N ASN A 9 -3.15 12.28 15.72
CA ASN A 9 -4.38 11.49 15.78
C ASN A 9 -4.13 9.97 15.92
N VAL A 10 -2.90 9.56 16.20
CA VAL A 10 -2.52 8.14 16.26
C VAL A 10 -1.88 7.84 17.62
N GLU A 11 -2.61 7.15 18.49
CA GLU A 11 -2.11 6.75 19.82
C GLU A 11 -0.96 5.74 19.74
N VAL A 12 -0.95 4.89 18.71
CA VAL A 12 0.06 3.85 18.52
C VAL A 12 0.46 3.75 17.04
N LEU A 13 1.75 3.93 16.76
CA LEU A 13 2.30 3.80 15.41
C LEU A 13 2.39 2.33 14.96
N PRO A 14 2.14 2.06 13.66
CA PRO A 14 2.23 0.72 13.12
C PRO A 14 3.68 0.22 13.10
N SER A 15 3.91 -0.94 13.72
CA SER A 15 5.25 -1.53 13.81
C SER A 15 5.73 -2.21 12.51
N LYS A 16 4.97 -2.15 11.41
CA LYS A 16 5.39 -2.68 10.10
C LYS A 16 5.56 -1.50 9.17
N ILE A 17 6.80 -1.24 8.77
CA ILE A 17 7.16 -0.13 7.90
C ILE A 17 7.66 -0.69 6.59
N PHE A 18 7.05 -0.24 5.49
CA PHE A 18 7.45 -0.62 4.14
C PHE A 18 8.15 0.55 3.46
N LEU A 19 9.36 0.30 2.95
CA LEU A 19 10.13 1.24 2.14
C LEU A 19 9.75 1.08 0.67
N SER A 20 9.60 2.20 -0.03
CA SER A 20 9.23 2.25 -1.45
C SER A 20 9.88 3.44 -2.16
N GLY A 21 9.87 3.42 -3.50
CA GLY A 21 10.45 4.48 -4.33
C GLY A 21 11.98 4.42 -4.40
N GLY A 22 12.61 5.26 -5.23
CA GLY A 22 14.01 5.04 -5.58
C GLY A 22 15.03 5.25 -4.47
N GLY A 23 14.66 5.99 -3.41
CA GLY A 23 15.50 6.09 -2.22
C GLY A 23 15.68 4.76 -1.49
N ALA A 24 14.72 3.83 -1.60
CA ALA A 24 14.79 2.53 -0.95
C ALA A 24 15.83 1.57 -1.58
N HIS A 25 16.40 1.90 -2.75
CA HIS A 25 17.52 1.17 -3.32
C HIS A 25 18.82 1.31 -2.51
N LEU A 26 18.90 2.30 -1.61
CA LEU A 26 20.04 2.47 -0.71
C LEU A 26 19.88 1.51 0.50
N PRO A 27 20.62 0.38 0.55
CA PRO A 27 20.48 -0.60 1.63
C PRO A 27 20.77 -0.01 3.02
N GLU A 28 21.60 1.03 3.07
CA GLU A 28 21.98 1.74 4.30
C GLU A 28 20.78 2.41 4.97
N ILE A 29 19.72 2.77 4.21
CA ILE A 29 18.50 3.31 4.79
C ILE A 29 17.79 2.24 5.62
N LYS A 30 17.64 1.04 5.06
CA LYS A 30 17.04 -0.09 5.80
C LYS A 30 17.87 -0.43 7.03
N GLU A 31 19.19 -0.51 6.87
CA GLU A 31 20.11 -0.80 7.98
C GLU A 31 20.00 0.26 9.09
N ALA A 32 20.00 1.54 8.74
CA ALA A 32 19.89 2.63 9.72
C ALA A 32 18.55 2.57 10.49
N LEU A 33 17.45 2.21 9.81
CA LEU A 33 16.14 2.07 10.43
C LEU A 33 16.01 0.82 11.31
N GLU A 34 16.77 -0.25 11.04
CA GLU A 34 16.75 -1.49 11.82
C GLU A 34 17.67 -1.48 13.05
N THR A 35 18.79 -0.74 12.97
CA THR A 35 19.85 -0.76 13.98
C THR A 35 19.70 0.33 15.04
N ARG A 36 19.19 1.51 14.68
CA ARG A 36 19.09 2.64 15.58
C ARG A 36 17.85 2.55 16.48
N GLU A 37 17.93 3.16 17.66
CA GLU A 37 16.84 3.15 18.66
C GLU A 37 15.86 4.33 18.54
N TRP A 38 15.78 4.94 17.34
CA TRP A 38 14.88 6.07 17.04
C TRP A 38 13.41 5.79 17.38
N TYR A 39 12.99 4.53 17.33
CA TYR A 39 11.62 4.12 17.61
C TYR A 39 11.26 4.22 19.10
N GLN A 40 12.24 4.33 20.01
CA GLN A 40 11.97 4.41 21.46
C GLN A 40 11.38 5.75 21.89
N SER A 41 11.62 6.83 21.14
CA SER A 41 11.03 8.15 21.40
C SER A 41 9.65 8.33 20.75
N LEU A 42 9.12 7.29 20.11
CA LEU A 42 7.88 7.31 19.36
C LEU A 42 6.90 6.27 19.91
N PRO A 43 5.58 6.46 19.72
CA PRO A 43 4.57 5.59 20.32
C PRO A 43 4.40 4.26 19.56
N PHE A 44 5.45 3.46 19.43
CA PHE A 44 5.35 2.10 18.89
C PHE A 44 5.05 1.09 20.01
N SER A 45 4.15 0.15 19.74
CA SER A 45 3.85 -0.94 20.69
C SER A 45 4.95 -2.02 20.76
N LYS A 46 5.87 -2.03 19.78
CA LYS A 46 7.03 -2.95 19.67
C LYS A 46 8.03 -2.40 18.65
N LYS A 47 9.26 -2.92 18.65
CA LYS A 47 10.30 -2.55 17.67
C LYS A 47 9.75 -2.65 16.23
N PRO A 48 9.85 -1.59 15.42
CA PRO A 48 9.40 -1.61 14.03
C PRO A 48 10.16 -2.65 13.20
N GLN A 49 9.44 -3.36 12.36
CA GLN A 49 9.97 -4.24 11.33
C GLN A 49 10.01 -3.48 10.01
N ILE A 50 11.20 -3.37 9.43
CA ILE A 50 11.44 -2.66 8.18
C ILE A 50 11.49 -3.68 7.04
N SER A 51 10.78 -3.42 5.95
CA SER A 51 10.76 -4.28 4.76
C SER A 51 10.61 -3.45 3.50
N PHE A 52 11.00 -3.99 2.34
CA PHE A 52 10.72 -3.34 1.06
C PHE A 52 9.30 -3.67 0.60
N LEU A 53 8.62 -2.67 0.04
CA LEU A 53 7.30 -2.87 -0.54
C LEU A 53 7.45 -3.56 -1.90
N ASN A 54 7.19 -4.87 -1.91
CA ASN A 54 7.35 -5.68 -3.12
C ASN A 54 6.12 -5.57 -4.03
N PRO A 55 6.28 -5.34 -5.35
CA PRO A 55 5.18 -5.36 -6.32
C PRO A 55 4.28 -6.60 -6.26
N LYS A 56 4.83 -7.76 -5.90
CA LYS A 56 4.09 -9.02 -5.74
C LYS A 56 3.02 -8.98 -4.64
N LEU A 57 3.04 -7.99 -3.75
CA LEU A 57 2.00 -7.78 -2.74
C LEU A 57 0.70 -7.25 -3.36
N ILE A 58 0.74 -6.72 -4.59
CA ILE A 58 -0.43 -6.28 -5.35
C ILE A 58 -0.87 -7.43 -6.26
N SER A 59 -1.68 -8.35 -5.70
CA SER A 59 -2.07 -9.61 -6.35
C SER A 59 -3.06 -9.46 -7.51
N ASN A 60 -3.67 -8.30 -7.67
CA ASN A 60 -4.85 -8.12 -8.53
C ASN A 60 -4.47 -7.69 -9.95
N ILE A 61 -3.17 -7.62 -10.24
CA ILE A 61 -2.63 -7.18 -11.52
C ILE A 61 -1.64 -8.23 -12.02
N CYS A 62 -1.79 -8.59 -13.29
CA CYS A 62 -0.80 -9.37 -14.03
C CYS A 62 0.04 -8.40 -14.88
N ASP A 63 1.35 -8.33 -14.64
CA ASP A 63 2.25 -7.57 -15.51
C ASP A 63 2.70 -8.41 -16.71
N GLU A 64 2.04 -8.21 -17.85
CA GLU A 64 2.44 -8.84 -19.11
C GLU A 64 3.66 -8.16 -19.77
N THR A 65 3.95 -6.90 -19.39
CA THR A 65 5.04 -6.12 -19.98
C THR A 65 6.41 -6.53 -19.45
N LYS A 66 6.45 -7.13 -18.25
CA LYS A 66 7.67 -7.48 -17.50
C LYS A 66 8.57 -6.26 -17.23
N LEU A 67 7.98 -5.07 -17.24
CA LEU A 67 8.67 -3.81 -16.96
C LEU A 67 8.65 -3.50 -15.46
N ILE A 68 7.72 -4.09 -14.70
CA ILE A 68 7.64 -3.93 -13.25
C ILE A 68 8.65 -4.85 -12.60
N LYS A 69 9.70 -4.27 -12.02
CA LYS A 69 10.85 -5.03 -11.52
C LYS A 69 11.04 -4.90 -10.01
N ASP A 70 10.81 -3.73 -9.43
CA ASP A 70 11.12 -3.49 -8.02
C ASP A 70 10.22 -2.45 -7.34
N HIS A 71 10.57 -2.09 -6.10
CA HIS A 71 9.87 -1.16 -5.22
C HIS A 71 9.77 0.28 -5.74
N GLU A 72 10.47 0.64 -6.81
CA GLU A 72 10.26 1.89 -7.56
C GLU A 72 8.95 1.87 -8.37
N ASP A 73 8.56 0.70 -8.88
CA ASP A 73 7.40 0.52 -9.75
C ASP A 73 6.09 0.36 -8.96
N ILE A 74 6.16 0.43 -7.62
CA ILE A 74 4.98 0.20 -6.79
C ILE A 74 3.93 1.30 -6.94
N VAL A 75 4.34 2.54 -7.17
CA VAL A 75 3.43 3.68 -7.32
C VAL A 75 2.53 3.53 -8.55
N PRO A 76 3.07 3.33 -9.78
CA PRO A 76 2.22 3.09 -10.94
C PRO A 76 1.36 1.83 -10.80
N LEU A 77 1.88 0.76 -10.19
CA LEU A 77 1.12 -0.47 -9.94
C LEU A 77 -0.05 -0.24 -8.97
N ALA A 78 0.16 0.54 -7.91
CA ALA A 78 -0.87 0.90 -6.94
C ALA A 78 -1.99 1.74 -7.58
N LEU A 79 -1.64 2.69 -8.46
CA LEU A 79 -2.62 3.47 -9.20
C LEU A 79 -3.45 2.59 -10.15
N ALA A 80 -2.81 1.66 -10.86
CA ALA A 80 -3.51 0.70 -11.70
C ALA A 80 -4.48 -0.16 -10.87
N ASN A 81 -4.06 -0.60 -9.67
CA ASN A 81 -4.89 -1.43 -8.80
C ASN A 81 -6.10 -0.65 -8.27
N LEU A 82 -5.89 0.62 -7.92
CA LEU A 82 -6.96 1.53 -7.52
C LEU A 82 -7.98 1.73 -8.64
N ALA A 83 -7.52 1.96 -9.87
CA ALA A 83 -8.40 2.12 -11.03
C ALA A 83 -9.23 0.85 -11.32
N LEU A 84 -8.62 -0.33 -11.24
CA LEU A 84 -9.32 -1.61 -11.42
C LEU A 84 -10.41 -1.82 -10.35
N ASN A 85 -10.14 -1.44 -9.10
CA ASN A 85 -11.14 -1.52 -8.03
C ASN A 85 -12.36 -0.64 -8.34
N PHE A 86 -12.15 0.61 -8.77
CA PHE A 86 -13.26 1.50 -9.13
C PHE A 86 -14.12 0.93 -10.27
N ILE A 87 -13.49 0.43 -11.34
CA ILE A 87 -14.20 -0.16 -12.48
C ILE A 87 -15.01 -1.40 -12.03
N THR A 88 -14.44 -2.22 -11.15
CA THR A 88 -15.09 -3.44 -10.66
C THR A 88 -16.31 -3.13 -9.80
N GLU A 89 -16.20 -2.13 -8.92
CA GLU A 89 -17.31 -1.67 -8.07
C GLU A 89 -18.47 -1.12 -8.90
N GLU A 90 -18.19 -0.27 -9.89
CA GLU A 90 -19.21 0.32 -10.76
C GLU A 90 -19.97 -0.74 -11.57
N GLN A 91 -19.25 -1.73 -12.11
CA GLN A 91 -19.85 -2.85 -12.83
C GLN A 91 -20.72 -3.72 -11.92
N MET A 92 -20.31 -3.94 -10.66
CA MET A 92 -21.07 -4.72 -9.69
C MET A 92 -22.38 -4.01 -9.33
N LEU A 93 -22.33 -2.71 -9.04
CA LEU A 93 -23.52 -1.90 -8.76
C LEU A 93 -24.51 -1.91 -9.94
N SER A 94 -24.00 -1.72 -11.15
CA SER A 94 -24.83 -1.76 -12.38
C SER A 94 -25.53 -3.11 -12.56
N LYS A 95 -24.84 -4.23 -12.27
CA LYS A 95 -25.42 -5.58 -12.32
C LYS A 95 -26.51 -5.78 -11.26
N LEU A 96 -26.32 -5.25 -10.05
CA LEU A 96 -27.30 -5.31 -8.96
C LEU A 96 -28.56 -4.51 -9.32
N LEU A 97 -28.42 -3.27 -9.80
CA LEU A 97 -29.55 -2.44 -10.22
C LEU A 97 -30.37 -3.12 -11.33
N LYS A 98 -29.70 -3.69 -12.34
CA LYS A 98 -30.37 -4.46 -13.41
C LYS A 98 -31.17 -5.65 -12.87
N LYS A 99 -30.65 -6.36 -11.86
CA LYS A 99 -31.37 -7.46 -11.20
C LYS A 99 -32.62 -6.96 -10.46
N VAL A 100 -32.51 -5.87 -9.70
CA VAL A 100 -33.64 -5.28 -8.95
C VAL A 100 -34.74 -4.83 -9.91
N VAL A 101 -34.40 -4.10 -10.98
CA VAL A 101 -35.38 -3.65 -11.99
C VAL A 101 -36.12 -4.83 -12.60
N ARG A 102 -35.41 -5.92 -12.92
CA ARG A 102 -36.02 -7.13 -13.49
C ARG A 102 -37.02 -7.80 -12.52
N LEU A 103 -36.74 -7.76 -11.22
CA LEU A 103 -37.66 -8.29 -10.19
C LEU A 103 -38.92 -7.43 -10.02
N MET A 104 -38.83 -6.12 -10.26
CA MET A 104 -39.98 -5.21 -10.19
C MET A 104 -40.91 -5.29 -11.41
N GLN A 105 -40.42 -5.84 -12.52
CA GLN A 105 -41.18 -6.01 -13.77
C GLN A 105 -41.92 -7.36 -13.84
N MET A 106 -41.83 -8.17 -12.77
CA MET A 106 -42.58 -9.41 -12.58
C MET A 106 -43.77 -9.16 -11.66
#